data_AF-A0A9D4VNA7-F1
#
_entry.id   AF-A0A9D4VNA7-F1
#
_cell.length_a   1.000
_cell.length_b   1.000
_cell.length_c   1.000
_cell.angle_alpha   90.00
_cell.angle_beta   90.00
_cell.angle_gamma   90.00
#
_symmetry.space_group_name_H-M   'P 1'
#
loop_
_entity.id
_entity.type
_entity.pdbx_description
1 polymer ?
#
loop_
_entity_poly.entity_id
_entity_poly.type
_entity_poly.pdbx_seq_one_letter_code
_entity_poly.pdbx_strand_id
1 'polypeptide(L)'
;MLLSQADTASDFEEVKKQYFQRVQVIERYGSREKYIPPLNSFCCSITEAVMVDPVSLCTGTTCERSAIEVWFDDGNMTDPKTKEVLEDTTLRSNIRLRESIVEWRELNCCFRIKSIRENLLSNSGLLLHESLSQMQALIKENSINKDWISIGELTDIIISILGNSDSIDVKMKILITLKGAVEGHARHKEKVVESQGWRYIISCLHNDSRVIKEAVDLLYELLQDRSGWNKSFCENLSEHPSTVNYLVTILNGSVSDSIETAEKILTELFEIDEENICCAAKFGWYKALVDRMIQGSKTFFSSSSLLR
;
A
#
# COMPACT_ATOMS: atom_id res chain seq x y z
N MET A 1 -5.33 23.74 -5.00
CA MET A 1 -5.02 22.46 -5.66
C MET A 1 -3.61 22.43 -6.24
N LEU A 2 -3.16 23.46 -6.99
CA LEU A 2 -1.80 23.50 -7.58
C LEU A 2 -0.65 23.58 -6.56
N LEU A 3 -0.80 24.33 -5.46
CA LEU A 3 0.23 24.43 -4.42
C LEU A 3 0.48 23.08 -3.71
N SER A 4 -0.60 22.36 -3.36
CA SER A 4 -0.51 21.03 -2.74
C SER A 4 0.10 19.97 -3.66
N GLN A 5 -0.14 20.02 -4.98
CA GLN A 5 0.48 19.10 -5.94
C GLN A 5 1.98 19.38 -6.11
N ALA A 6 2.38 20.65 -6.13
CA ALA A 6 3.79 21.04 -6.19
C ALA A 6 4.56 20.62 -4.93
N ASP A 7 3.96 20.77 -3.75
CA ASP A 7 4.54 20.32 -2.48
C ASP A 7 4.72 18.79 -2.45
N THR A 8 3.71 18.03 -2.91
CA THR A 8 3.82 16.55 -3.00
C THR A 8 4.80 16.06 -4.07
N ALA A 9 4.95 16.79 -5.17
CA ALA A 9 5.91 16.46 -6.22
C ALA A 9 7.36 16.76 -5.79
N SER A 10 7.55 17.87 -5.07
CA SER A 10 8.84 18.21 -4.45
C SER A 10 9.25 17.19 -3.39
N ASP A 11 8.29 16.69 -2.60
CA ASP A 11 8.51 15.65 -1.60
C ASP A 11 8.90 14.31 -2.27
N PHE A 12 8.21 13.92 -3.34
CA PHE A 12 8.53 12.68 -4.06
C PHE A 12 9.91 12.69 -4.74
N GLU A 13 10.32 13.81 -5.33
CA GLU A 13 11.65 13.89 -5.95
C GLU A 13 12.77 13.80 -4.91
N GLU A 14 12.57 14.35 -3.70
CA GLU A 14 13.52 14.17 -2.61
C GLU A 14 13.55 12.72 -2.10
N VAL A 15 12.39 12.06 -1.95
CA VAL A 15 12.32 10.63 -1.61
C VAL A 15 13.04 9.77 -2.64
N LYS A 16 12.87 10.08 -3.92
CA LYS A 16 13.54 9.40 -5.04
C LYS A 16 15.05 9.60 -5.01
N LYS A 17 15.50 10.84 -4.79
CA LYS A 17 16.92 11.16 -4.62
C LYS A 17 17.52 10.44 -3.42
N GLN A 18 16.81 10.42 -2.28
CA GLN A 18 17.22 9.68 -1.09
C GLN A 18 17.38 8.19 -1.40
N TYR A 19 16.40 7.56 -2.05
CA TYR A 19 16.47 6.16 -2.45
C TYR A 19 17.73 5.87 -3.29
N PHE A 20 17.97 6.65 -4.34
CA PHE A 20 19.14 6.43 -5.20
C PHE A 20 20.47 6.68 -4.49
N GLN A 21 20.54 7.64 -3.57
CA GLN A 21 21.72 7.83 -2.72
C GLN A 21 21.99 6.58 -1.88
N ARG A 22 20.96 5.95 -1.33
CA ARG A 22 21.11 4.72 -0.54
C ARG A 22 21.46 3.51 -1.40
N VAL A 23 20.89 3.41 -2.60
CA VAL A 23 21.28 2.40 -3.60
C VAL A 23 22.78 2.52 -3.92
N GLN A 24 23.30 3.72 -4.17
CA GLN A 24 24.73 3.93 -4.44
C GLN A 24 25.62 3.54 -3.26
N VAL A 25 25.14 3.68 -2.02
CA VAL A 25 25.90 3.25 -0.84
C VAL A 25 25.93 1.73 -0.77
N ILE A 26 24.79 1.04 -0.95
CA ILE A 26 24.75 -0.44 -0.91
C ILE A 26 25.53 -1.09 -2.06
N GLU A 27 25.68 -0.42 -3.20
CA GLU A 27 26.49 -0.89 -4.32
C GLU A 27 27.99 -0.97 -4.00
N ARG A 28 28.45 -0.24 -2.98
CA ARG A 28 29.84 -0.31 -2.50
C ARG A 28 30.11 -1.53 -1.62
N TYR A 29 29.06 -2.19 -1.13
CA TYR A 29 29.17 -3.43 -0.38
C TYR A 29 29.42 -4.61 -1.32
N GLY A 30 30.00 -5.69 -0.80
CA GLY A 30 30.30 -6.87 -1.58
C GLY A 30 29.04 -7.47 -2.20
N SER A 31 29.15 -8.04 -3.40
CA SER A 31 27.99 -8.64 -4.12
C SER A 31 27.27 -9.76 -3.37
N ARG A 32 27.88 -10.31 -2.31
CA ARG A 32 27.30 -11.35 -1.44
C ARG A 32 26.62 -10.79 -0.20
N GLU A 33 26.85 -9.52 0.14
CA GLU A 33 26.23 -8.88 1.30
C GLU A 33 24.78 -8.51 0.97
N LYS A 34 23.86 -8.95 1.83
CA LYS A 34 22.41 -8.72 1.70
C LYS A 34 21.82 -7.99 2.90
N TYR A 35 22.64 -7.67 3.89
CA TYR A 35 22.22 -7.12 5.17
C TYR A 35 23.43 -6.49 5.88
N ILE A 36 23.22 -5.33 6.49
CA ILE A 36 24.18 -4.67 7.36
C ILE A 36 23.75 -4.94 8.80
N PRO A 37 24.56 -5.63 9.63
CA PRO A 37 24.23 -5.83 11.04
C PRO A 37 24.17 -4.48 11.79
N PRO A 38 23.30 -4.35 12.82
CA PRO A 38 23.25 -3.13 13.60
C PRO A 38 24.56 -2.94 14.38
N LEU A 39 24.97 -1.69 14.57
CA LEU A 39 26.04 -1.37 15.49
C LEU A 39 25.56 -1.62 16.93
N ASN A 40 26.47 -2.04 17.82
CA ASN A 40 26.13 -2.22 19.24
C ASN A 40 25.57 -0.93 19.88
N SER A 41 25.99 0.24 19.41
CA SER A 41 25.46 1.54 19.85
C SER A 41 24.00 1.78 19.45
N PHE A 42 23.46 1.02 18.50
CA PHE A 42 22.06 1.11 18.08
C PHE A 42 21.14 0.31 19.00
N CYS A 43 21.69 -0.63 19.77
CA CYS A 43 20.91 -1.50 20.65
C CYS A 43 20.69 -0.85 22.02
N CYS A 44 19.45 -0.96 22.52
CA CYS A 44 19.06 -0.45 23.82
C CYS A 44 19.78 -1.21 24.94
N SER A 45 20.27 -0.49 25.94
CA SER A 45 20.95 -1.10 27.10
C SER A 45 20.04 -1.90 28.04
N ILE A 46 18.71 -1.83 27.86
CA ILE A 46 17.71 -2.56 28.64
C ILE A 46 17.15 -3.74 27.84
N THR A 47 16.66 -3.47 26.63
CA THR A 47 15.94 -4.48 25.82
C THR A 47 16.84 -5.25 24.86
N GLU A 48 18.09 -4.81 24.69
CA GLU A 48 19.06 -5.33 23.71
C GLU A 48 18.60 -5.24 22.24
N ALA A 49 17.44 -4.62 21.98
CA ALA A 49 16.88 -4.43 20.65
C ALA A 49 17.30 -3.09 20.05
N VAL A 50 17.29 -2.99 18.70
CA VAL A 50 17.59 -1.74 17.98
C VAL A 50 16.57 -0.66 18.34
N MET A 51 17.05 0.48 18.82
CA MET A 51 16.22 1.60 19.26
C MET A 51 15.44 2.23 18.10
N VAL A 52 14.29 2.82 18.41
CA VAL A 52 13.48 3.69 17.57
C VAL A 52 13.60 5.13 18.07
N ASP A 53 13.46 5.35 19.38
CA ASP A 53 13.64 6.66 19.99
C ASP A 53 14.74 6.63 21.07
N PRO A 54 16.02 6.68 20.66
CA PRO A 54 17.13 6.65 21.60
C PRO A 54 17.17 7.91 22.47
N VAL A 55 17.23 7.70 23.79
CA VAL A 55 17.42 8.74 24.80
C VAL A 55 18.64 8.44 25.66
N SER A 56 19.38 9.47 26.04
CA SER A 56 20.55 9.38 26.87
C SER A 56 20.25 9.83 28.31
N LEU A 57 20.76 9.05 29.26
CA LEU A 57 20.82 9.38 30.68
C LEU A 57 21.94 10.38 30.95
N CYS A 58 21.96 10.95 32.16
CA CYS A 58 23.03 11.85 32.63
C CYS A 58 24.41 11.17 32.63
N THR A 59 24.44 9.84 32.81
CA THR A 59 25.63 8.97 32.74
C THR A 59 26.14 8.73 31.31
N GLY A 60 25.39 9.15 30.28
CA GLY A 60 25.70 8.90 28.87
C GLY A 60 25.20 7.54 28.34
N THR A 61 24.67 6.67 29.19
CA THR A 61 23.99 5.44 28.74
C THR A 61 22.79 5.79 27.86
N THR A 62 22.65 5.11 26.73
CA THR A 62 21.54 5.34 25.80
C THR A 62 20.60 4.14 25.80
N CYS A 63 19.30 4.43 25.88
CA CYS A 63 18.21 3.46 25.96
C CYS A 63 17.08 3.84 25.02
N GLU A 64 16.20 2.90 24.71
CA GLU A 64 14.90 3.19 24.12
C GLU A 64 14.06 3.97 25.14
N ARG A 65 13.39 5.05 24.71
CA ARG A 65 12.60 5.90 25.60
C ARG A 65 11.59 5.10 26.42
N SER A 66 10.77 4.30 25.74
CA SER A 66 9.72 3.54 26.42
C SER A 66 10.28 2.54 27.44
N ALA A 67 11.46 1.98 27.19
CA ALA A 67 12.08 1.01 28.08
C ALA A 67 12.64 1.68 29.35
N ILE A 68 13.27 2.86 29.22
CA ILE A 68 13.80 3.57 30.38
C ILE A 68 12.70 4.25 31.21
N GLU A 69 11.61 4.68 30.57
CA GLU A 69 10.44 5.19 31.28
C GLU A 69 9.81 4.09 32.16
N VAL A 70 9.60 2.88 31.63
CA VAL A 70 9.13 1.73 32.43
C VAL A 70 10.10 1.38 33.55
N TRP A 71 11.41 1.41 33.29
CA TRP A 71 12.43 1.17 34.31
C TRP A 71 12.31 2.13 35.50
N PHE A 72 12.04 3.42 35.24
CA PHE A 72 11.82 4.43 36.28
C PHE A 72 10.46 4.29 36.97
N ASP A 73 9.41 3.93 36.23
CA ASP A 73 8.07 3.68 36.78
C ASP A 73 8.07 2.49 37.76
N ASP A 74 8.94 1.50 37.54
CA ASP A 74 9.18 0.38 38.46
C ASP A 74 9.99 0.78 39.71
N GLY A 75 10.35 2.06 39.85
CA GLY A 75 11.06 2.62 41.01
C GLY A 75 12.58 2.48 40.95
N ASN A 76 13.15 2.05 39.82
CA ASN A 76 14.60 1.90 39.69
C ASN A 76 15.26 3.26 39.46
N MET A 77 16.05 3.73 40.43
CA MET A 77 16.79 5.02 40.34
C MET A 77 18.27 4.83 39.96
N THR A 78 18.58 3.75 39.25
CA THR A 78 19.96 3.42 38.83
C THR A 78 20.08 3.34 37.31
N ASP A 79 21.26 3.62 36.79
CA ASP A 79 21.60 3.36 35.39
C ASP A 79 21.45 1.86 35.08
N PRO A 80 20.68 1.47 34.04
CA PRO A 80 20.43 0.06 33.72
C PRO A 80 21.69 -0.70 33.30
N LYS A 81 22.71 0.00 32.78
CA LYS A 81 23.98 -0.55 32.30
C LYS A 81 25.07 -0.51 33.37
N THR A 82 25.32 0.64 33.98
CA THR A 82 26.42 0.81 34.96
C THR A 82 26.01 0.40 36.37
N LYS A 83 24.71 0.34 36.66
CA LYS A 83 24.12 0.09 37.99
C LYS A 83 24.43 1.18 39.03
N GLU A 84 24.92 2.34 38.58
CA GLU A 84 25.18 3.50 39.44
C GLU A 84 23.87 4.25 39.73
N VAL A 85 23.76 4.84 40.92
CA VAL A 85 22.61 5.68 41.28
C VAL A 85 22.62 6.95 40.42
N LEU A 86 21.49 7.27 39.81
CA LEU A 86 21.36 8.45 38.96
C LEU A 86 21.21 9.71 39.82
N GLU A 87 21.94 10.76 39.46
CA GLU A 87 21.80 12.09 40.07
C GLU A 87 20.47 12.76 39.67
N ASP A 88 20.00 12.48 38.45
CA ASP A 88 18.72 12.91 37.90
C ASP A 88 18.18 11.89 36.89
N THR A 89 16.86 11.86 36.71
CA THR A 89 16.16 10.95 35.78
C THR A 89 15.80 11.63 34.46
N THR A 90 16.46 12.75 34.13
CA THR A 90 16.12 13.56 32.95
C THR A 90 16.57 12.84 31.68
N LEU A 91 15.62 12.57 30.77
CA LEU A 91 15.90 11.92 29.49
C LEU A 91 16.25 12.95 28.42
N ARG A 92 17.43 12.81 27.79
CA ARG A 92 17.87 13.67 26.68
C ARG A 92 17.74 12.93 25.35
N SER A 93 16.94 13.45 24.41
CA SER A 93 16.81 12.83 23.08
C SER A 93 18.14 12.78 22.34
N ASN A 94 18.54 11.60 21.87
CA ASN A 94 19.75 11.40 21.09
C ASN A 94 19.43 11.44 19.59
N ILE A 95 19.21 12.66 19.07
CA ILE A 95 18.75 12.90 17.70
C ILE A 95 19.72 12.32 16.67
N ARG A 96 21.03 12.50 16.87
CA ARG A 96 22.06 12.00 15.95
C ARG A 96 22.06 10.48 15.86
N LEU A 97 21.94 9.78 17.00
CA LEU A 97 21.85 8.32 16.99
C LEU A 97 20.58 7.84 16.31
N ARG A 98 19.45 8.53 16.55
CA ARG A 98 18.18 8.23 15.87
C ARG A 98 18.32 8.35 14.35
N GLU A 99 18.94 9.43 13.86
CA GLU A 99 19.23 9.63 12.44
C GLU A 99 20.12 8.52 11.87
N SER A 100 21.20 8.14 12.56
CA SER A 100 22.06 7.03 12.13
C SER A 100 21.34 5.68 12.09
N ILE A 101 20.43 5.42 13.03
CA ILE A 101 19.62 4.19 13.02
C ILE A 101 18.64 4.20 11.85
N VAL A 102 17.98 5.34 11.58
CA VAL A 102 17.11 5.49 10.41
C VAL A 102 17.91 5.25 9.13
N GLU A 103 19.11 5.84 9.02
CA GLU A 103 19.99 5.65 7.87
C GLU A 103 20.33 4.16 7.63
N TRP A 104 20.65 3.45 8.72
CA TRP A 104 20.93 2.02 8.69
C TRP A 104 19.72 1.17 8.29
N ARG A 105 18.52 1.49 8.78
CA ARG A 105 17.27 0.79 8.40
C ARG A 105 16.97 0.99 6.92
N GLU A 106 17.16 2.20 6.44
CA GLU A 106 16.99 2.60 5.05
C GLU A 106 17.94 1.85 4.11
N LEU A 107 19.23 1.75 4.44
CA LEU A 107 20.18 0.94 3.65
C LEU A 107 19.76 -0.53 3.59
N ASN A 108 19.31 -1.11 4.71
CA ASN A 108 18.80 -2.47 4.75
C ASN A 108 17.48 -2.65 3.96
N CYS A 109 16.64 -1.63 3.89
CA CYS A 109 15.46 -1.61 3.02
C CYS A 109 15.87 -1.70 1.55
N CYS A 110 16.86 -0.91 1.11
CA CYS A 110 17.39 -0.99 -0.26
C CYS A 110 17.97 -2.38 -0.59
N PHE A 111 18.69 -3.02 0.35
CA PHE A 111 19.16 -4.40 0.16
C PHE A 111 18.01 -5.39 -0.03
N ARG A 112 16.94 -5.28 0.78
CA ARG A 112 15.75 -6.13 0.65
C ARG A 112 15.04 -5.91 -0.68
N ILE A 113 14.84 -4.66 -1.10
CA ILE A 113 14.24 -4.32 -2.39
C ILE A 113 15.06 -4.93 -3.54
N LYS A 114 16.39 -4.78 -3.51
CA LYS A 114 17.29 -5.39 -4.49
C LYS A 114 17.15 -6.92 -4.52
N SER A 115 17.18 -7.58 -3.36
CA SER A 115 17.05 -9.03 -3.29
C SER A 115 15.68 -9.53 -3.77
N ILE A 116 14.61 -8.82 -3.42
CA ILE A 116 13.25 -9.12 -3.90
C ILE A 116 13.21 -9.01 -5.43
N ARG A 117 13.77 -7.93 -5.99
CA ARG A 117 13.81 -7.72 -7.45
C ARG A 117 14.51 -8.88 -8.16
N GLU A 118 15.71 -9.25 -7.71
CA GLU A 118 16.49 -10.36 -8.28
C GLU A 118 15.73 -11.69 -8.23
N ASN A 119 15.09 -11.97 -7.10
CA ASN A 119 14.30 -13.18 -6.91
C ASN A 119 13.05 -13.22 -7.81
N LEU A 120 12.31 -12.10 -7.93
CA LEU A 120 11.13 -12.01 -8.80
C LEU A 120 11.49 -12.21 -10.27
N LEU A 121 12.65 -11.68 -10.71
CA LEU A 121 13.13 -11.84 -12.09
C LEU A 121 13.67 -13.25 -12.38
N SER A 122 14.03 -14.02 -11.36
CA SER A 122 14.56 -15.39 -11.53
C SER A 122 13.49 -16.43 -11.93
N ASN A 123 12.20 -16.07 -11.89
CA ASN A 123 11.05 -16.96 -12.17
C ASN A 123 11.03 -18.28 -11.38
N SER A 124 11.73 -18.34 -10.24
CA SER A 124 11.67 -19.49 -9.34
C SER A 124 10.43 -19.42 -8.43
N GLY A 125 9.53 -20.40 -8.53
CA GLY A 125 8.24 -20.39 -7.82
C GLY A 125 8.34 -20.29 -6.29
N LEU A 126 9.34 -20.92 -5.67
CA LEU A 126 9.57 -20.81 -4.22
C LEU A 126 10.06 -19.40 -3.84
N LEU A 127 11.00 -18.84 -4.61
CA LEU A 127 11.53 -17.50 -4.37
C LEU A 127 10.47 -16.42 -4.59
N LEU A 128 9.48 -16.66 -5.46
CA LEU A 128 8.37 -15.74 -5.71
C LEU A 128 7.50 -15.53 -4.45
N HIS A 129 7.04 -16.60 -3.82
CA HIS A 129 6.20 -16.51 -2.62
C HIS A 129 6.94 -15.85 -1.44
N GLU A 130 8.22 -16.17 -1.28
CA GLU A 130 9.06 -15.55 -0.27
C GLU A 130 9.23 -14.05 -0.53
N SER A 131 9.54 -13.68 -1.77
CA SER A 131 9.76 -12.29 -2.19
C SER A 131 8.50 -11.43 -2.05
N LEU A 132 7.33 -11.96 -2.41
CA LEU A 132 6.05 -11.30 -2.18
C LEU A 132 5.77 -11.10 -0.68
N SER A 133 6.11 -12.08 0.16
CA SER A 133 5.94 -11.96 1.61
C SER A 133 6.91 -10.94 2.23
N GLN A 134 8.16 -10.90 1.76
CA GLN A 134 9.13 -9.88 2.17
C GLN A 134 8.71 -8.47 1.73
N MET A 135 8.13 -8.33 0.53
CA MET A 135 7.58 -7.08 0.03
C MET A 135 6.38 -6.62 0.87
N GLN A 136 5.47 -7.52 1.24
CA GLN A 136 4.36 -7.22 2.16
C GLN A 136 4.83 -6.75 3.53
N ALA A 137 5.93 -7.31 4.05
CA ALA A 137 6.52 -6.84 5.31
C ALA A 137 7.07 -5.42 5.16
N LEU A 138 7.81 -5.12 4.08
CA LEU A 138 8.33 -3.77 3.81
C LEU A 138 7.20 -2.72 3.74
N ILE A 139 6.10 -3.03 3.07
CA ILE A 139 4.94 -2.15 2.95
C ILE A 139 4.35 -1.77 4.31
N LYS A 140 4.34 -2.72 5.26
CA LYS A 140 3.78 -2.52 6.61
C LYS A 140 4.75 -1.80 7.56
N GLU A 141 6.05 -1.91 7.34
CA GLU A 141 7.07 -1.37 8.23
C GLU A 141 7.13 0.16 8.21
N ASN A 142 7.02 0.79 7.03
CA ASN A 142 7.12 2.24 6.88
C ASN A 142 6.42 2.70 5.59
N SER A 143 5.69 3.81 5.64
CA SER A 143 5.02 4.39 4.46
C SER A 143 6.00 4.76 3.34
N ILE A 144 7.22 5.21 3.66
CA ILE A 144 8.24 5.54 2.65
C ILE A 144 8.67 4.31 1.84
N ASN A 145 8.57 3.10 2.41
CA ASN A 145 8.95 1.88 1.71
C ASN A 145 8.05 1.65 0.50
N LYS A 146 6.78 2.10 0.52
CA LYS A 146 5.88 2.01 -0.64
C LYS A 146 6.44 2.81 -1.82
N ASP A 147 7.00 3.99 -1.58
CA ASP A 147 7.68 4.79 -2.60
C ASP A 147 8.89 4.08 -3.15
N TRP A 148 9.74 3.54 -2.28
CA TRP A 148 10.98 2.89 -2.68
C TRP A 148 10.73 1.60 -3.45
N ILE A 149 9.69 0.85 -3.08
CA ILE A 149 9.20 -0.30 -3.84
C ILE A 149 8.77 0.12 -5.24
N SER A 150 8.04 1.23 -5.36
CA SER A 150 7.62 1.77 -6.66
C SER A 150 8.80 2.27 -7.48
N ILE A 151 9.75 3.00 -6.87
CA ILE A 151 10.96 3.50 -7.54
C ILE A 151 11.89 2.34 -7.94
N GLY A 152 11.94 1.27 -7.16
CA GLY A 152 12.65 0.03 -7.45
C GLY A 152 11.96 -0.88 -8.49
N GLU A 153 10.86 -0.42 -9.10
CA GLU A 153 10.05 -1.08 -10.13
C GLU A 153 9.49 -2.46 -9.70
N LEU A 154 9.40 -2.71 -8.39
CA LEU A 154 8.83 -3.98 -7.90
C LEU A 154 7.34 -4.07 -8.26
N THR A 155 6.62 -2.95 -8.22
CA THR A 155 5.21 -2.86 -8.62
C THR A 155 5.01 -3.28 -10.08
N ASP A 156 5.85 -2.77 -11.00
CA ASP A 156 5.76 -3.11 -12.41
C ASP A 156 6.07 -4.60 -12.66
N ILE A 157 7.06 -5.16 -11.95
CA ILE A 157 7.42 -6.58 -12.04
C ILE A 157 6.26 -7.46 -11.58
N ILE A 158 5.64 -7.18 -10.43
CA ILE A 158 4.53 -8.02 -9.94
C ILE A 158 3.27 -7.88 -10.81
N ILE A 159 3.02 -6.73 -11.43
CA ILE A 159 1.93 -6.56 -12.42
C ILE A 159 2.18 -7.42 -13.65
N SER A 160 3.43 -7.43 -14.15
CA SER A 160 3.82 -8.30 -15.26
C SER A 160 3.67 -9.79 -14.90
N ILE A 161 4.05 -10.19 -13.68
CA ILE A 161 3.86 -11.58 -13.21
C ILE A 161 2.36 -11.91 -13.09
N LEU A 162 1.52 -10.99 -12.62
CA LEU A 162 0.07 -11.18 -12.54
C LEU A 162 -0.55 -11.53 -13.89
N GLY A 163 -0.12 -10.82 -14.94
CA GLY A 163 -0.61 -11.04 -16.31
C GLY A 163 -0.17 -12.36 -16.94
N ASN A 164 0.96 -12.92 -16.49
CA ASN A 164 1.55 -14.14 -17.06
C ASN A 164 1.38 -15.39 -16.18
N SER A 165 0.90 -15.25 -14.95
CA SER A 165 0.76 -16.37 -14.02
C SER A 165 -0.58 -17.07 -14.18
N ASP A 166 -0.57 -18.41 -14.17
CA ASP A 166 -1.78 -19.24 -14.08
C ASP A 166 -2.11 -19.67 -12.64
N SER A 167 -1.19 -19.45 -11.70
CA SER A 167 -1.35 -19.91 -10.32
C SER A 167 -2.29 -18.99 -9.54
N ILE A 168 -3.39 -19.57 -9.05
CA ILE A 168 -4.40 -18.89 -8.21
C ILE A 168 -3.73 -18.29 -6.97
N ASP A 169 -2.85 -19.04 -6.30
CA ASP A 169 -2.17 -18.58 -5.09
C ASP A 169 -1.21 -17.43 -5.35
N VAL A 170 -0.52 -17.45 -6.49
CA VAL A 170 0.36 -16.35 -6.92
C VAL A 170 -0.46 -15.10 -7.25
N LYS A 171 -1.54 -15.23 -8.04
CA LYS A 171 -2.44 -14.11 -8.35
C LYS A 171 -2.98 -13.48 -7.07
N MET A 172 -3.52 -14.29 -6.16
CA MET A 172 -4.06 -13.82 -4.89
C MET A 172 -3.00 -13.06 -4.07
N LYS A 173 -1.80 -13.63 -3.93
CA LYS A 173 -0.71 -13.01 -3.18
C LYS A 173 -0.26 -11.69 -3.82
N ILE A 174 -0.20 -11.61 -5.14
CA ILE A 174 0.13 -10.38 -5.87
C ILE A 174 -0.96 -9.32 -5.67
N LEU A 175 -2.24 -9.67 -5.79
CA LEU A 175 -3.37 -8.74 -5.58
C LEU A 175 -3.34 -8.14 -4.17
N ILE A 176 -3.12 -8.95 -3.13
CA ILE A 176 -2.97 -8.48 -1.75
C ILE A 176 -1.76 -7.54 -1.62
N THR A 177 -0.66 -7.86 -2.29
CA THR A 177 0.57 -7.05 -2.25
C THR A 177 0.37 -5.70 -2.93
N LEU A 178 -0.29 -5.69 -4.10
CA LEU A 178 -0.65 -4.48 -4.83
C LEU A 178 -1.61 -3.61 -4.02
N LYS A 179 -2.64 -4.20 -3.40
CA LYS A 179 -3.58 -3.49 -2.52
C LYS A 179 -2.83 -2.75 -1.42
N GLY A 180 -1.95 -3.44 -0.69
CA GLY A 180 -1.14 -2.79 0.35
C GLY A 180 -0.19 -1.71 -0.17
N ALA A 181 0.34 -1.85 -1.39
CA ALA A 181 1.23 -0.86 -1.99
C ALA A 181 0.50 0.43 -2.39
N VAL A 182 -0.76 0.32 -2.85
CA VAL A 182 -1.55 1.47 -3.32
C VAL A 182 -2.43 2.12 -2.25
N GLU A 183 -2.78 1.37 -1.19
CA GLU A 183 -3.69 1.82 -0.12
C GLU A 183 -3.22 3.14 0.49
N GLY A 184 -4.05 4.18 0.36
CA GLY A 184 -3.78 5.54 0.85
C GLY A 184 -2.75 6.35 0.06
N HIS A 185 -2.30 5.89 -1.11
CA HIS A 185 -1.29 6.60 -1.93
C HIS A 185 -1.76 6.81 -3.38
N ALA A 186 -2.34 7.99 -3.66
CA ALA A 186 -2.86 8.35 -4.99
C ALA A 186 -1.84 8.15 -6.14
N ARG A 187 -0.56 8.49 -5.91
CA ARG A 187 0.52 8.30 -6.90
C ARG A 187 0.78 6.84 -7.27
N HIS A 188 0.67 5.92 -6.31
CA HIS A 188 0.85 4.49 -6.58
C HIS A 188 -0.37 3.93 -7.30
N LYS A 189 -1.57 4.41 -6.98
CA LYS A 189 -2.79 4.09 -7.71
C LYS A 189 -2.68 4.51 -9.18
N GLU A 190 -2.27 5.76 -9.44
CA GLU A 190 -2.02 6.29 -10.79
C GLU A 190 -1.02 5.42 -11.56
N LYS A 191 0.10 5.05 -10.94
CA LYS A 191 1.11 4.18 -11.55
C LYS A 191 0.56 2.82 -12.00
N VAL A 192 -0.29 2.18 -11.19
CA VAL A 192 -0.94 0.90 -11.54
C VAL A 192 -1.91 1.07 -12.72
N VAL A 193 -2.59 2.22 -12.80
CA VAL A 193 -3.50 2.53 -13.91
C VAL A 193 -2.71 2.76 -15.21
N GLU A 194 -1.65 3.57 -15.16
CA GLU A 194 -0.76 3.86 -16.29
C GLU A 194 -0.10 2.58 -16.85
N SER A 195 0.31 1.66 -15.97
CA SER A 195 0.93 0.39 -16.36
C SER A 195 -0.07 -0.62 -16.95
N GLN A 196 -1.33 -0.22 -17.19
CA GLN A 196 -2.43 -1.10 -17.62
C GLN A 196 -2.69 -2.27 -16.66
N GLY A 197 -2.24 -2.16 -15.39
CA GLY A 197 -2.34 -3.24 -14.40
C GLY A 197 -3.78 -3.64 -14.11
N TRP A 198 -4.69 -2.68 -14.18
CA TRP A 198 -6.13 -2.87 -14.04
C TRP A 198 -6.74 -3.91 -15.00
N ARG A 199 -6.18 -4.08 -16.21
CA ARG A 199 -6.65 -5.11 -17.15
C ARG A 199 -6.41 -6.52 -16.63
N TYR A 200 -5.25 -6.74 -16.01
CA TYR A 200 -4.93 -8.01 -15.36
C TYR A 200 -5.74 -8.22 -14.07
N ILE A 201 -6.14 -7.15 -13.40
CA ILE A 201 -7.04 -7.23 -12.24
C ILE A 201 -8.47 -7.60 -12.69
N ILE A 202 -8.97 -7.03 -13.79
CA ILE A 202 -10.27 -7.43 -14.37
C ILE A 202 -10.23 -8.89 -14.83
N SER A 203 -9.13 -9.34 -15.44
CA SER A 203 -8.99 -10.76 -15.78
C SER A 203 -8.92 -11.65 -14.54
N CYS A 204 -8.69 -11.12 -13.34
CA CYS A 204 -8.81 -11.89 -12.12
C CYS A 204 -10.27 -12.13 -11.68
N LEU A 205 -11.22 -11.31 -12.14
CA LEU A 205 -12.64 -11.36 -11.73
C LEU A 205 -13.43 -12.58 -12.22
N HIS A 206 -12.88 -13.37 -13.15
CA HIS A 206 -13.51 -14.60 -13.63
C HIS A 206 -12.91 -15.88 -13.00
N ASN A 207 -12.02 -15.75 -12.00
CA ASN A 207 -11.33 -16.89 -11.39
C ASN A 207 -12.06 -17.42 -10.13
N ASP A 208 -11.34 -18.18 -9.30
CA ASP A 208 -11.80 -18.68 -7.99
C ASP A 208 -12.32 -17.53 -7.11
N SER A 209 -13.38 -17.80 -6.34
CA SER A 209 -13.97 -16.92 -5.32
C SER A 209 -12.95 -16.16 -4.46
N ARG A 210 -11.82 -16.80 -4.11
CA ARG A 210 -10.76 -16.19 -3.30
C ARG A 210 -10.01 -15.09 -4.06
N VAL A 211 -9.74 -15.32 -5.34
CA VAL A 211 -9.07 -14.34 -6.22
C VAL A 211 -10.02 -13.20 -6.57
N ILE A 212 -11.31 -13.51 -6.79
CA ILE A 212 -12.35 -12.51 -7.03
C ILE A 212 -12.39 -11.51 -5.88
N LYS A 213 -12.41 -11.98 -4.63
CA LYS A 213 -12.45 -11.11 -3.45
C LYS A 213 -11.30 -10.10 -3.45
N GLU A 214 -10.06 -10.58 -3.59
CA GLU A 214 -8.89 -9.70 -3.57
C GLU A 214 -8.82 -8.76 -4.79
N ALA A 215 -9.31 -9.21 -5.95
CA ALA A 215 -9.37 -8.39 -7.16
C ALA A 215 -10.41 -7.27 -7.06
N VAL A 216 -11.61 -7.56 -6.54
CA VAL A 216 -12.67 -6.57 -6.31
C VAL A 216 -12.23 -5.54 -5.29
N ASP A 217 -11.62 -5.99 -4.20
CA ASP A 217 -11.09 -5.10 -3.16
C ASP A 217 -10.02 -4.15 -3.70
N LEU A 218 -9.09 -4.66 -4.51
CA LEU A 218 -8.07 -3.84 -5.15
C LEU A 218 -8.68 -2.85 -6.15
N LEU A 219 -9.65 -3.26 -6.96
CA LEU A 219 -10.35 -2.36 -7.89
C LEU A 219 -11.08 -1.24 -7.14
N TYR A 220 -11.75 -1.57 -6.04
CA TYR A 220 -12.41 -0.57 -5.21
C TYR A 220 -11.42 0.42 -4.61
N GLU A 221 -10.28 -0.05 -4.11
CA GLU A 221 -9.21 0.80 -3.58
C GLU A 221 -8.63 1.74 -4.64
N LEU A 222 -8.45 1.25 -5.88
CA LEU A 222 -8.02 2.08 -7.01
C LEU A 222 -9.06 3.14 -7.41
N LEU A 223 -10.35 2.94 -7.07
CA LEU A 223 -11.39 3.93 -7.31
C LEU A 223 -11.51 4.97 -6.19
N GLN A 224 -10.96 4.69 -5.01
CA GLN A 224 -10.93 5.63 -3.88
C GLN A 224 -9.95 6.78 -4.14
N ASP A 225 -10.14 7.91 -3.43
CA ASP A 225 -9.33 9.13 -3.48
C ASP A 225 -9.32 9.82 -4.85
N ARG A 226 -10.46 10.45 -5.20
CA ARG A 226 -10.72 11.14 -6.47
C ARG A 226 -9.66 12.20 -6.79
N SER A 227 -8.64 11.79 -7.53
CA SER A 227 -7.69 12.66 -8.22
C SER A 227 -7.99 12.64 -9.72
N GLY A 228 -7.40 13.55 -10.49
CA GLY A 228 -7.78 13.78 -11.90
C GLY A 228 -7.71 12.54 -12.81
N TRP A 229 -6.90 11.54 -12.46
CA TRP A 229 -6.79 10.27 -13.20
C TRP A 229 -7.96 9.30 -12.94
N ASN A 230 -8.75 9.46 -11.86
CA ASN A 230 -9.88 8.55 -11.60
C ASN A 230 -10.93 8.66 -12.71
N LYS A 231 -11.11 9.83 -13.34
CA LYS A 231 -12.09 10.00 -14.41
C LYS A 231 -11.71 9.18 -15.64
N SER A 232 -10.47 9.32 -16.12
CA SER A 232 -9.97 8.53 -17.26
C SER A 232 -9.90 7.04 -16.92
N PHE A 233 -9.57 6.68 -15.69
CA PHE A 233 -9.62 5.30 -15.24
C PHE A 233 -11.04 4.71 -15.28
N CYS A 234 -12.04 5.44 -14.78
CA CYS A 234 -13.43 5.01 -14.83
C CYS A 234 -13.98 4.94 -16.26
N GLU A 235 -13.61 5.88 -17.12
CA GLU A 235 -13.91 5.83 -18.56
C GLU A 235 -13.32 4.53 -19.16
N ASN A 236 -12.05 4.23 -18.89
CA ASN A 236 -11.41 2.98 -19.34
C ASN A 236 -12.09 1.71 -18.80
N LEU A 237 -12.56 1.73 -17.55
CA LEU A 237 -13.29 0.61 -16.94
C LEU A 237 -14.66 0.41 -17.59
N SER A 238 -15.35 1.51 -17.91
CA SER A 238 -16.68 1.55 -18.54
C SER A 238 -16.62 1.08 -19.99
N GLU A 239 -15.61 1.52 -20.74
CA GLU A 239 -15.37 1.10 -22.12
C GLU A 239 -15.04 -0.39 -22.23
N HIS A 240 -14.46 -0.99 -21.19
CA HIS A 240 -14.09 -2.40 -21.22
C HIS A 240 -15.35 -3.30 -21.09
N PRO A 241 -15.75 -4.03 -22.15
CA PRO A 241 -17.10 -4.63 -22.25
C PRO A 241 -17.42 -5.67 -21.16
N SER A 242 -16.37 -6.28 -20.58
CA SER A 242 -16.52 -7.35 -19.61
C SER A 242 -16.58 -6.88 -18.15
N THR A 243 -16.23 -5.61 -17.85
CA THR A 243 -16.12 -5.13 -16.47
C THR A 243 -17.47 -5.18 -15.75
N VAL A 244 -18.49 -4.55 -16.35
CA VAL A 244 -19.85 -4.52 -15.80
C VAL A 244 -20.44 -5.93 -15.75
N ASN A 245 -20.18 -6.78 -16.76
CA ASN A 245 -20.64 -8.16 -16.78
C ASN A 245 -20.06 -8.99 -15.62
N TYR A 246 -18.74 -8.93 -15.39
CA TYR A 246 -18.12 -9.66 -14.29
C TYR A 246 -18.62 -9.16 -12.92
N LEU A 247 -18.76 -7.84 -12.74
CA LEU A 247 -19.31 -7.28 -11.49
C LEU A 247 -20.75 -7.72 -11.25
N VAL A 248 -21.62 -7.71 -12.28
CA VAL A 248 -23.00 -8.21 -12.17
C VAL A 248 -23.05 -9.72 -11.91
N THR A 249 -22.13 -10.49 -12.50
CA THR A 249 -22.01 -11.93 -12.20
C THR A 249 -21.65 -12.18 -10.74
N ILE A 250 -20.79 -11.34 -10.15
CA ILE A 250 -20.44 -11.40 -8.72
C ILE A 250 -21.66 -11.08 -7.85
N LEU A 251 -22.47 -10.08 -8.22
CA LEU A 251 -23.70 -9.72 -7.51
C LEU A 251 -24.75 -10.84 -7.51
N ASN A 252 -24.84 -11.58 -8.61
CA ASN A 252 -25.76 -12.71 -8.76
C ASN A 252 -25.19 -14.01 -8.17
N GLY A 253 -23.92 -14.02 -7.78
CA GLY A 253 -23.22 -15.16 -7.21
C GLY A 253 -23.41 -15.28 -5.69
N SER A 254 -22.89 -16.37 -5.12
CA SER A 254 -23.01 -16.71 -3.69
C SER A 254 -21.87 -16.17 -2.80
N VAL A 255 -20.99 -15.29 -3.31
CA VAL A 255 -19.84 -14.77 -2.55
C VAL A 255 -20.25 -13.51 -1.78
N SER A 256 -20.72 -13.67 -0.55
CA SER A 256 -21.26 -12.58 0.29
C SER A 256 -20.33 -11.39 0.44
N ASP A 257 -19.04 -11.64 0.65
CA ASP A 257 -18.06 -10.61 1.03
C ASP A 257 -17.72 -9.64 -0.11
N SER A 258 -17.93 -10.04 -1.37
CA SER A 258 -17.59 -9.24 -2.54
C SER A 258 -18.78 -8.50 -3.15
N ILE A 259 -20.01 -8.84 -2.75
CA ILE A 259 -21.24 -8.23 -3.27
C ILE A 259 -21.30 -6.76 -2.89
N GLU A 260 -21.09 -6.41 -1.62
CA GLU A 260 -21.18 -5.02 -1.17
C GLU A 260 -20.14 -4.13 -1.88
N THR A 261 -18.90 -4.62 -1.98
CA THR A 261 -17.82 -3.91 -2.67
C THR A 261 -18.12 -3.78 -4.17
N ALA A 262 -18.64 -4.81 -4.83
CA ALA A 262 -19.04 -4.76 -6.23
C ALA A 262 -20.21 -3.80 -6.48
N GLU A 263 -21.21 -3.74 -5.60
CA GLU A 263 -22.30 -2.75 -5.69
C GLU A 263 -21.76 -1.31 -5.59
N LYS A 264 -20.80 -1.07 -4.69
CA LYS A 264 -20.14 0.24 -4.57
C LYS A 264 -19.38 0.60 -5.85
N ILE A 265 -18.60 -0.32 -6.40
CA ILE A 265 -17.89 -0.10 -7.68
C ILE A 265 -18.88 0.25 -8.81
N LEU A 266 -19.98 -0.49 -8.93
CA LEU A 266 -20.97 -0.22 -9.98
C LEU A 266 -21.66 1.14 -9.79
N THR A 267 -21.96 1.51 -8.55
CA THR A 267 -22.51 2.84 -8.23
C THR A 267 -21.55 3.93 -8.67
N GLU A 268 -20.25 3.76 -8.40
CA GLU A 268 -19.20 4.69 -8.83
C GLU A 268 -19.11 4.81 -10.37
N LEU A 269 -19.26 3.70 -11.10
CA LEU A 269 -19.26 3.71 -12.55
C LEU A 269 -20.53 4.36 -13.16
N PHE A 270 -21.67 4.27 -12.48
CA PHE A 270 -22.94 4.85 -12.94
C PHE A 270 -23.00 6.37 -12.81
N GLU A 271 -22.30 6.94 -11.83
CA GLU A 271 -22.18 8.40 -11.69
C GLU A 271 -21.38 9.03 -12.85
N ILE A 272 -20.58 8.23 -13.55
CA ILE A 272 -19.67 8.71 -14.60
C ILE A 272 -20.24 8.47 -15.99
N ASP A 273 -20.83 7.30 -16.23
CA ASP A 273 -21.43 6.95 -17.52
C ASP A 273 -22.78 6.23 -17.33
N GLU A 274 -23.86 6.85 -17.80
CA GLU A 274 -25.22 6.31 -17.73
C GLU A 274 -25.41 5.07 -18.62
N GLU A 275 -24.57 4.86 -19.64
CA GLU A 275 -24.61 3.66 -20.47
C GLU A 275 -24.29 2.40 -19.64
N ASN A 276 -23.52 2.54 -18.57
CA ASN A 276 -23.23 1.45 -17.63
C ASN A 276 -24.50 0.93 -16.93
N ILE A 277 -25.49 1.78 -16.66
CA ILE A 277 -26.78 1.38 -16.07
C ILE A 277 -27.53 0.46 -17.05
N CYS A 278 -27.55 0.82 -18.33
CA CYS A 278 -28.15 0.01 -19.39
C CYS A 278 -27.41 -1.32 -19.55
N CYS A 279 -26.08 -1.31 -19.50
CA CYS A 279 -25.26 -2.51 -19.55
C CYS A 279 -25.53 -3.44 -18.35
N ALA A 280 -25.59 -2.91 -17.13
CA ALA A 280 -25.89 -3.70 -15.95
C ALA A 280 -27.28 -4.36 -16.01
N ALA A 281 -28.28 -3.62 -16.51
CA ALA A 281 -29.63 -4.15 -16.74
C ALA A 281 -29.65 -5.27 -17.81
N LYS A 282 -28.85 -5.15 -18.88
CA LYS A 282 -28.71 -6.22 -19.89
C LYS A 282 -28.14 -7.51 -19.30
N PHE A 283 -27.29 -7.41 -18.28
CA PHE A 283 -26.71 -8.56 -17.56
C PHE A 283 -27.53 -9.01 -16.34
N GLY A 284 -28.76 -8.50 -16.17
CA GLY A 284 -29.72 -9.02 -15.20
C GLY A 284 -29.75 -8.30 -13.85
N TRP A 285 -29.01 -7.20 -13.67
CA TRP A 285 -29.11 -6.37 -12.46
C TRP A 285 -29.93 -5.10 -12.73
N TYR A 286 -31.19 -5.14 -12.33
CA TYR A 286 -32.17 -4.08 -12.63
C TYR A 286 -32.33 -3.04 -11.52
N LYS A 287 -31.72 -3.23 -10.35
CA LYS A 287 -31.90 -2.39 -9.15
C LYS A 287 -31.67 -0.91 -9.46
N ALA A 288 -30.53 -0.57 -10.06
CA ALA A 288 -30.20 0.81 -10.42
C ALA A 288 -31.14 1.42 -11.49
N LEU A 289 -31.61 0.62 -12.45
CA LEU A 289 -32.59 1.06 -13.45
C LEU A 289 -33.94 1.38 -12.80
N VAL A 290 -34.40 0.52 -11.89
CA VAL A 290 -35.65 0.69 -11.14
C VAL A 290 -35.59 1.93 -10.23
N ASP A 291 -34.49 2.10 -9.48
CA ASP A 291 -34.29 3.27 -8.61
C ASP A 291 -34.34 4.58 -9.42
N ARG A 292 -33.74 4.59 -10.61
CA ARG A 292 -33.75 5.74 -11.52
C ARG A 292 -35.14 6.02 -12.11
N MET A 293 -35.91 5.00 -12.47
CA MET A 293 -37.31 5.17 -12.89
C MET A 293 -38.20 5.75 -11.77
N ILE A 294 -37.95 5.34 -10.51
CA ILE A 294 -38.66 5.86 -9.34
C ILE A 294 -38.27 7.32 -9.05
N GLN A 295 -36.99 7.69 -9.22
CA GLN A 295 -36.55 9.09 -9.07
C GLN A 295 -37.06 9.98 -10.21
N GLY A 296 -37.02 9.52 -11.46
CA GLY A 296 -37.54 10.23 -12.62
C GLY A 296 -39.05 10.46 -12.56
N SER A 297 -39.82 9.50 -12.05
CA SER A 297 -41.25 9.71 -11.83
C SER A 297 -41.52 10.77 -10.75
N LYS A 298 -40.75 10.81 -9.66
CA LYS A 298 -40.86 11.85 -8.62
C LYS A 298 -40.57 13.27 -9.14
N THR A 299 -39.58 13.44 -10.02
CA THR A 299 -39.27 14.75 -10.62
C THR A 299 -40.33 15.22 -11.63
N PHE A 300 -40.99 14.29 -12.34
CA PHE A 300 -42.16 14.58 -13.19
C PHE A 300 -43.39 15.00 -12.36
N PHE A 301 -43.62 14.43 -11.18
CA PHE A 301 -44.72 14.83 -10.30
C PHE A 301 -44.46 16.14 -9.55
N SER A 302 -43.21 16.51 -9.26
CA SER A 302 -42.88 17.79 -8.61
C SER A 302 -42.84 18.98 -9.57
N SER A 303 -42.49 18.76 -10.85
CA SER A 303 -42.50 19.81 -11.89
C SER A 303 -43.90 20.09 -12.44
N SER A 304 -44.81 19.12 -12.40
CA SER A 304 -46.23 19.31 -12.76
C SER A 304 -47.05 20.02 -11.67
N SER A 305 -46.56 20.10 -10.44
CA SER A 305 -47.18 20.89 -9.35
C SER A 305 -46.80 22.38 -9.31
N LEU A 306 -45.85 22.83 -10.15
CA LEU A 306 -45.46 24.25 -10.28
C LEU A 306 -46.13 24.97 -11.46
N LEU A 307 -47.03 24.31 -12.19
CA LEU A 307 -47.78 24.84 -13.32
C LEU A 307 -49.31 24.92 -13.05
N ARG A 308 -49.71 25.14 -11.80
CA ARG A 308 -51.11 25.46 -11.44
C ARG A 308 -51.23 26.84 -10.84
#